data_AF-A0A951J1Y3-F1
#
_entry.id   AF-A0A951J1Y3-F1
#
_cell.length_a   1.000
_cell.length_b   1.000
_cell.length_c   1.000
_cell.angle_alpha   90.00
_cell.angle_beta   90.00
_cell.angle_gamma   90.00
#
_symmetry.space_group_name_H-M   'P 1'
#
loop_
_entity.id
_entity.type
_entity.pdbx_description
1 polymer ?
#
loop_
_entity_poly.entity_id
_entity_poly.type
_entity_poly.pdbx_seq_one_letter_code
_entity_poly.pdbx_strand_id
1 'polypeptide(L)'
;MNNQRNEDIINRLIKVADTLKPEIKSFFISYPYYLQYFKNLPGDEIKIENVIIGISFTYSWMPTILKNINIQNKSEILKVLNNAKKGEVNLY
;
A
#
# COMPACT_ATOMS: atom_id res chain seq x y z
N MET A 1 28.09 33.48 -10.27
CA MET A 1 26.94 33.42 -11.20
C MET A 1 26.11 32.11 -11.11
N ASN A 2 26.21 31.31 -10.03
CA ASN A 2 25.52 30.00 -9.95
C ASN A 2 24.36 29.94 -8.93
N ASN A 3 24.41 30.71 -7.84
CA ASN A 3 23.37 30.65 -6.79
C ASN A 3 22.02 31.26 -7.21
N GLN A 4 22.01 32.44 -7.82
CA GLN A 4 20.75 33.07 -8.25
C GLN A 4 19.97 32.21 -9.25
N ARG A 5 20.66 31.57 -10.21
CA ARG A 5 20.02 30.66 -11.15
C ARG A 5 19.43 29.43 -10.45
N ASN A 6 20.08 28.91 -9.41
CA ASN A 6 19.57 27.77 -8.65
C ASN A 6 18.34 28.17 -7.80
N GLU A 7 18.38 29.35 -7.19
CA GLU A 7 17.23 29.91 -6.45
C GLU A 7 16.03 30.13 -7.38
N ASP A 8 16.25 30.63 -8.60
CA ASP A 8 15.19 30.79 -9.59
C ASP A 8 14.55 29.46 -10.03
N ILE A 9 15.36 28.40 -10.17
CA ILE A 9 14.88 27.06 -10.49
C ILE A 9 14.05 26.50 -9.33
N ILE A 10 14.54 26.63 -8.08
CA ILE A 10 13.82 26.16 -6.89
C ILE A 10 12.49 26.90 -6.75
N ASN A 11 12.48 28.22 -6.91
CA ASN A 11 11.26 29.03 -6.82
C ASN A 11 10.22 28.63 -7.90
N ARG A 12 10.68 28.28 -9.11
CA ARG A 12 9.79 27.76 -10.15
C ARG A 12 9.23 26.38 -9.80
N LEU A 13 10.05 25.49 -9.25
CA LEU A 13 9.61 24.15 -8.84
C LEU A 13 8.57 24.23 -7.72
N ILE A 14 8.78 25.10 -6.72
CA ILE A 14 7.82 25.35 -5.64
C ILE A 14 6.50 25.86 -6.23
N LYS A 15 6.55 26.87 -7.12
CA LYS A 15 5.36 27.42 -7.75
C LYS A 15 4.58 26.39 -8.56
N VAL A 16 5.27 25.44 -9.21
CA VAL A 16 4.61 24.33 -9.91
C VAL A 16 4.00 23.35 -8.90
N ALA A 17 4.72 22.99 -7.84
CA ALA A 17 4.21 22.11 -6.79
C ALA A 17 2.94 22.66 -6.13
N ASP A 18 2.89 23.97 -5.85
CA ASP A 18 1.72 24.63 -5.27
C ASP A 18 0.48 24.61 -6.19
N THR A 19 0.68 24.45 -7.50
CA THR A 19 -0.42 24.30 -8.47
C THR A 19 -0.93 22.86 -8.60
N LEU A 20 -0.15 21.88 -8.11
CA LEU A 20 -0.56 20.48 -8.10
C LEU A 20 -1.60 20.30 -6.99
N LYS A 21 -2.86 20.09 -7.40
CA LYS A 21 -3.87 19.62 -6.47
C LYS A 21 -3.62 18.12 -6.24
N PRO A 22 -3.47 17.66 -4.99
CA PRO A 22 -3.41 16.23 -4.73
C PRO A 22 -4.71 15.61 -5.22
N GLU A 23 -4.61 14.76 -6.24
CA GLU A 23 -5.73 13.96 -6.69
C GLU A 23 -6.01 12.94 -5.60
N ILE A 24 -7.06 13.18 -4.81
CA ILE A 24 -7.54 12.19 -3.83
C ILE A 24 -8.15 11.05 -4.64
N LYS A 25 -7.32 10.08 -4.97
CA LYS A 25 -7.75 8.83 -5.60
C LYS A 25 -8.62 8.05 -4.61
N SER A 26 -9.63 7.36 -5.14
CA SER A 26 -10.55 6.51 -4.37
C SER A 26 -9.82 5.54 -3.44
N PHE A 27 -8.64 5.06 -3.82
CA PHE A 27 -7.80 4.21 -2.98
C PHE A 27 -7.39 4.87 -1.64
N PHE A 28 -7.07 6.17 -1.61
CA PHE A 28 -6.70 6.85 -0.36
C PHE A 28 -7.88 6.91 0.63
N ILE A 29 -9.10 7.01 0.11
CA ILE A 29 -10.32 7.00 0.91
C ILE A 29 -10.60 5.58 1.43
N SER A 30 -10.48 4.57 0.57
CA SER A 30 -10.86 3.19 0.92
C SER A 30 -9.83 2.46 1.79
N TYR A 31 -8.56 2.82 1.71
CA TYR A 31 -7.47 2.10 2.39
C TYR A 31 -7.64 1.98 3.92
N PRO A 32 -7.98 3.04 4.67
CA PRO A 32 -8.27 2.92 6.11
C PRO A 32 -9.41 1.93 6.43
N TYR A 33 -10.44 1.86 5.58
CA TYR A 33 -11.53 0.91 5.75
C TYR A 33 -11.09 -0.54 5.52
N TYR A 34 -10.19 -0.77 4.56
CA TYR A 34 -9.60 -2.09 4.35
C TYR A 34 -8.80 -2.53 5.58
N LEU A 35 -7.95 -1.66 6.13
CA LEU A 35 -7.20 -1.96 7.35
C LEU A 35 -8.12 -2.31 8.51
N GLN A 36 -9.18 -1.52 8.72
CA GLN A 36 -10.16 -1.77 9.77
C GLN A 36 -10.91 -3.09 9.57
N TYR A 37 -11.24 -3.43 8.33
CA TYR A 37 -11.86 -4.72 7.99
C TYR A 37 -10.96 -5.89 8.37
N PHE A 38 -9.68 -5.87 7.96
CA PHE A 38 -8.74 -6.97 8.27
C PHE A 38 -8.38 -7.06 9.75
N LYS A 39 -8.33 -5.91 10.46
CA LYS A 39 -8.13 -5.87 11.91
C LYS A 39 -9.26 -6.57 12.67
N ASN A 40 -10.49 -6.46 12.18
CA ASN A 40 -11.69 -7.00 12.82
C ASN A 40 -12.13 -8.35 12.24
N LEU A 41 -11.26 -9.03 11.47
CA LEU A 41 -11.58 -10.35 10.94
C LEU A 41 -11.97 -11.29 12.09
N PRO A 42 -13.12 -11.99 12.00
CA PRO A 42 -13.53 -12.93 13.02
C PRO A 42 -12.54 -14.11 13.05
N GLY A 43 -11.97 -14.36 14.23
CA GLY A 43 -10.97 -15.40 14.47
C GLY A 43 -9.52 -14.90 14.36
N ASP A 44 -8.60 -15.68 14.93
CA ASP A 44 -7.19 -15.28 15.07
C ASP A 44 -6.34 -15.56 13.82
N GLU A 45 -6.91 -16.19 12.79
CA GLU A 45 -6.16 -16.69 11.64
C GLU A 45 -6.54 -15.99 10.33
N ILE A 46 -5.54 -15.53 9.60
CA ILE A 46 -5.60 -15.10 8.20
C ILE A 46 -5.54 -16.36 7.32
N LYS A 47 -6.54 -16.51 6.44
CA LYS A 47 -6.61 -17.56 5.43
C LYS A 47 -6.26 -17.01 4.05
N ILE A 48 -6.08 -17.90 3.08
CA ILE A 48 -5.68 -17.48 1.73
C ILE A 48 -6.72 -16.61 1.04
N GLU A 49 -8.00 -16.85 1.30
CA GLU A 49 -9.10 -16.04 0.79
C GLU A 49 -8.96 -14.58 1.26
N ASN A 50 -8.54 -14.37 2.51
CA ASN A 50 -8.29 -13.03 3.04
C ASN A 50 -7.14 -12.33 2.29
N VAL A 51 -6.10 -13.07 1.91
CA VAL A 51 -4.96 -12.55 1.13
C VAL A 51 -5.41 -12.13 -0.27
N ILE A 52 -6.15 -12.98 -0.98
CA ILE A 52 -6.68 -12.68 -2.31
C ILE A 52 -7.57 -11.44 -2.28
N ILE A 53 -8.47 -11.38 -1.30
CA ILE A 53 -9.38 -10.24 -1.11
C ILE A 53 -8.61 -8.97 -0.79
N GLY A 54 -7.64 -9.01 0.13
CA GLY A 54 -6.86 -7.84 0.53
C GLY A 54 -6.02 -7.26 -0.59
N ILE A 55 -5.40 -8.13 -1.38
CA ILE A 55 -4.70 -7.77 -2.62
C ILE A 55 -5.66 -7.07 -3.59
N SER A 56 -6.85 -7.63 -3.78
CA SER A 56 -7.86 -7.08 -4.68
C SER A 56 -8.31 -5.70 -4.18
N PHE A 57 -8.63 -5.54 -2.90
CA PHE A 57 -8.99 -4.24 -2.32
C PHE A 57 -7.89 -3.20 -2.51
N THR A 58 -6.62 -3.59 -2.34
CA THR A 58 -5.50 -2.65 -2.41
C THR A 58 -5.13 -2.25 -3.84
N TYR A 59 -5.18 -3.21 -4.77
CA TYR A 59 -4.59 -3.07 -6.10
C TYR A 59 -5.57 -3.29 -7.26
N SER A 60 -6.89 -3.36 -7.02
CA SER A 60 -7.88 -3.49 -8.13
C SER A 60 -7.76 -2.39 -9.18
N TRP A 61 -7.33 -1.19 -8.78
CA TRP A 61 -7.11 -0.06 -9.69
C TRP A 61 -5.79 -0.17 -10.48
N MET A 62 -4.91 -1.13 -10.13
CA MET A 62 -3.62 -1.40 -10.79
C MET A 62 -3.58 -2.86 -11.30
N PRO A 63 -4.20 -3.16 -12.45
CA PRO A 63 -4.26 -4.52 -12.98
C PRO A 63 -2.88 -5.15 -13.24
N THR A 64 -1.85 -4.33 -13.51
CA THR A 64 -0.49 -4.82 -13.75
C THR A 64 0.15 -5.46 -12.51
N ILE A 65 -0.12 -4.94 -11.30
CA ILE A 65 0.40 -5.53 -10.06
C ILE A 65 -0.22 -6.91 -9.84
N LEU A 66 -1.52 -7.05 -10.11
CA LEU A 66 -2.25 -8.31 -9.94
C LEU A 66 -1.77 -9.43 -10.89
N LYS A 67 -1.24 -9.09 -12.07
CA LYS A 67 -0.78 -10.07 -13.07
C LYS A 67 0.41 -10.92 -12.60
N ASN A 68 1.27 -10.36 -11.74
CA ASN A 68 2.54 -10.98 -11.36
C ASN A 68 2.53 -11.51 -9.92
N ILE A 69 1.36 -11.63 -9.29
CA ILE A 69 1.27 -12.09 -7.91
C ILE A 69 1.55 -13.59 -7.87
N ASN A 70 2.67 -13.94 -7.24
CA ASN A 70 3.03 -15.33 -6.99
C ASN A 70 2.47 -15.79 -5.65
N ILE A 71 1.49 -16.70 -5.71
CA ILE A 71 0.82 -17.28 -4.54
C ILE A 71 1.12 -18.77 -4.43
N GLN A 72 2.19 -19.26 -5.08
CA GLN A 72 2.53 -20.69 -5.04
C GLN A 72 2.95 -21.13 -3.62
N ASN A 73 3.68 -20.28 -2.88
CA ASN A 73 4.09 -20.55 -1.51
C ASN A 73 3.05 -20.13 -0.46
N LYS A 74 1.81 -20.63 -0.61
CA LYS A 74 0.68 -20.29 0.28
C LYS A 74 1.01 -20.47 1.76
N SER A 75 1.66 -21.58 2.11
CA SER A 75 1.99 -21.92 3.51
C SER A 75 2.89 -20.86 4.15
N GLU A 76 3.94 -20.43 3.43
CA GLU A 76 4.88 -19.42 3.92
C GLU A 76 4.22 -18.05 4.04
N ILE A 77 3.43 -17.65 3.04
CA ILE A 77 2.65 -16.39 3.06
C ILE A 77 1.74 -16.36 4.29
N LEU A 78 0.96 -17.43 4.49
CA LEU A 78 0.04 -17.51 5.62
C LEU A 78 0.79 -17.53 6.95
N LYS A 79 1.93 -18.22 7.05
CA LYS A 79 2.77 -18.21 8.26
C LYS A 79 3.21 -16.79 8.61
N VAL A 80 3.77 -16.05 7.66
CA VAL A 80 4.24 -14.68 7.89
C VAL A 80 3.09 -13.75 8.29
N LEU A 81 1.97 -13.81 7.58
CA LEU A 81 0.83 -12.94 7.85
C LEU A 81 0.16 -13.25 9.21
N ASN A 82 0.07 -14.53 9.57
CA ASN A 82 -0.47 -14.92 10.87
C ASN A 82 0.44 -14.55 12.04
N ASN A 83 1.77 -14.67 11.87
CA ASN A 83 2.72 -14.21 12.86
C ASN A 83 2.60 -12.68 13.04
N ALA A 84 2.52 -11.93 11.94
CA ALA A 84 2.29 -10.49 11.98
C ALA A 84 0.97 -10.12 12.70
N LYS A 85 -0.12 -10.86 12.45
CA LYS A 85 -1.41 -10.65 13.14
C LYS A 85 -1.31 -10.87 14.65
N LYS A 86 -0.45 -11.79 15.10
CA LYS A 86 -0.14 -12.04 16.52
C LYS A 86 0.82 -11.02 17.14
N GLY A 87 1.36 -10.10 16.33
CA GLY A 87 2.41 -9.17 16.76
C GLY A 87 3.82 -9.77 16.78
N GLU A 88 3.98 -10.98 16.25
CA GLU A 88 5.28 -11.66 16.12
C GLU A 88 5.96 -11.23 14.82
N VAL A 89 6.92 -10.31 14.91
CA VAL A 89 7.73 -9.91 13.76
C VAL A 89 8.86 -10.93 13.58
N ASN A 90 8.74 -11.80 12.57
CA ASN A 90 9.90 -12.59 12.14
C ASN A 90 10.77 -11.70 11.26
N LEU A 91 11.71 -11.01 11.88
CA LEU A 91 12.86 -10.44 11.19
C LEU A 91 13.83 -11.59 10.92
N TYR A 92 14.20 -11.76 9.65
CA TYR A 92 15.21 -12.72 9.20
C TYR A 92 16.53 -12.58 9.96
#